data_AF-A0A817HWB8-F1
#
_entry.id   AF-A0A817HWB8-F1
#
_cell.length_a   1.000
_cell.length_b   1.000
_cell.length_c   1.000
_cell.angle_alpha   90.00
_cell.angle_beta   90.00
_cell.angle_gamma   90.00
#
_symmetry.space_group_name_H-M   'P 1'
#
loop_
_entity.id
_entity.type
_entity.pdbx_description
1 polymer ?
#
loop_
_entity_poly.entity_id
_entity_poly.type
_entity_poly.pdbx_seq_one_letter_code
_entity_poly.pdbx_strand_id
1 'polypeptide(L)'
;MRQFLTAYDSNCDDSKQFRTNSSTGAKNYLYHSFLMYRLVPKCRLNFKATAQKPVEYKYGSRSVAIGDFDNDTVLDMVVANHIVNNIAVYLGNGDGSFRDPTMYSTGSYSSPYMVIVADFNNDNRLDIAVANFGTKK
;
A
#
# COMPACT_ATOMS: atom_id res chain seq x y z
N MET A 1 -3.05 -19.29 -4.49
CA MET A 1 -3.16 -18.43 -5.69
C MET A 1 -4.02 -17.23 -5.33
N ARG A 2 -3.46 -16.01 -5.35
CA ARG A 2 -4.27 -14.79 -5.29
C ARG A 2 -4.30 -14.22 -6.70
N GLN A 3 -5.49 -14.15 -7.29
CA GLN A 3 -5.72 -13.55 -8.60
C GLN A 3 -6.10 -12.08 -8.36
N PHE A 4 -5.37 -11.15 -8.97
CA PHE A 4 -5.85 -9.78 -9.11
C PHE A 4 -6.70 -9.73 -10.37
N LEU A 5 -8.01 -9.49 -10.18
CA LEU A 5 -8.96 -9.33 -11.27
C LEU A 5 -9.02 -7.84 -11.61
N THR A 6 -8.52 -7.46 -12.78
CA THR A 6 -8.85 -6.16 -13.35
C THR A 6 -10.10 -6.34 -14.23
N ALA A 7 -11.15 -5.59 -13.91
CA ALA A 7 -12.35 -5.56 -14.73
C ALA A 7 -12.18 -4.48 -15.81
N TYR A 8 -12.56 -4.78 -17.05
CA TYR A 8 -12.68 -3.79 -18.10
C TYR A 8 -13.99 -4.02 -18.87
N ASP A 9 -14.68 -2.93 -19.22
CA ASP A 9 -15.92 -2.99 -20.00
C ASP A 9 -15.58 -2.97 -21.48
N SER A 10 -15.66 -4.11 -22.14
CA SER A 10 -15.15 -4.25 -23.50
C SER A 10 -16.18 -3.91 -24.59
N ASN A 11 -17.27 -3.17 -24.33
CA ASN A 11 -18.20 -2.74 -25.39
C ASN A 11 -19.22 -1.63 -25.02
N CYS A 12 -18.93 -0.76 -24.05
CA CYS A 12 -19.80 0.38 -23.75
C CYS A 12 -19.12 1.68 -24.21
N ASP A 13 -19.75 2.39 -25.15
CA ASP A 13 -19.31 3.65 -25.76
C ASP A 13 -18.65 4.59 -24.73
N ASP A 14 -17.33 4.78 -24.83
CA ASP A 14 -16.49 5.59 -23.94
C ASP A 14 -16.84 7.10 -23.96
N SER A 15 -17.85 7.52 -24.75
CA SER A 15 -18.27 8.92 -24.84
C SER A 15 -19.11 9.43 -23.66
N LYS A 16 -19.42 8.59 -22.65
CA LYS A 16 -20.01 9.06 -21.39
C LYS A 16 -19.02 8.93 -20.23
N GLN A 17 -18.01 9.79 -20.26
CA GLN A 17 -17.11 10.03 -19.14
C GLN A 17 -17.92 10.28 -17.86
N PHE A 18 -17.60 9.55 -16.78
CA PHE A 18 -18.00 9.91 -15.43
C PHE A 18 -17.35 11.26 -15.08
N ARG A 19 -18.11 12.35 -15.22
CA ARG A 19 -17.73 13.65 -14.63
C ARG A 19 -18.08 13.61 -13.15
N THR A 20 -17.08 13.68 -12.27
CA THR A 20 -17.30 14.03 -10.87
C THR A 20 -17.45 15.56 -10.79
N ASN A 21 -18.68 16.03 -10.61
CA ASN A 21 -18.89 17.43 -10.24
C ASN A 21 -18.48 17.59 -8.77
N SER A 22 -17.39 18.32 -8.53
CA SER A 22 -17.11 18.90 -7.23
C SER A 22 -17.96 20.16 -7.06
N SER A 23 -18.78 20.21 -6.01
CA SER A 23 -19.13 21.41 -5.24
C SER A 23 -20.33 21.14 -4.35
N THR A 24 -20.07 20.98 -3.06
CA THR A 24 -20.63 21.77 -1.94
C THR A 24 -20.48 20.96 -0.65
N GLY A 25 -20.15 21.66 0.42
CA GLY A 25 -19.66 21.09 1.65
C GLY A 25 -20.73 20.43 2.52
N ALA A 26 -20.20 19.94 3.66
CA ALA A 26 -20.88 19.56 4.89
C ALA A 26 -21.26 18.08 5.06
N LYS A 27 -20.49 17.45 5.97
CA LYS A 27 -20.91 16.61 7.10
C LYS A 27 -21.60 15.26 6.82
N ASN A 28 -20.83 14.21 7.12
CA ASN A 28 -21.18 13.08 8.01
C ASN A 28 -22.42 12.21 7.70
N TYR A 29 -22.09 10.94 7.43
CA TYR A 29 -22.81 9.68 7.66
C TYR A 29 -24.27 9.57 7.18
N LEU A 30 -24.54 8.56 6.36
CA LEU A 30 -25.32 7.36 6.75
C LEU A 30 -25.58 6.49 5.51
N TYR A 31 -25.51 5.18 5.71
CA TYR A 31 -25.90 4.13 4.77
C TYR A 31 -27.11 4.52 3.92
N HIS A 32 -26.99 4.52 2.60
CA HIS A 32 -28.14 4.33 1.73
C HIS A 32 -27.76 3.42 0.57
N SER A 33 -28.27 2.19 0.65
CA SER A 33 -28.54 1.36 -0.51
C SER A 33 -29.30 2.19 -1.54
N PHE A 34 -28.80 2.25 -2.78
CA PHE A 34 -29.62 2.61 -3.91
C PHE A 34 -29.54 1.50 -4.94
N LEU A 35 -30.55 0.63 -4.88
CA LEU A 35 -30.96 -0.19 -5.98
C LEU A 35 -31.47 0.74 -7.09
N MET A 36 -30.67 0.96 -8.13
CA MET A 36 -31.14 1.50 -9.41
C MET A 36 -30.54 0.63 -10.52
N TYR A 37 -31.09 -0.58 -10.68
CA TYR A 37 -30.85 -1.37 -11.88
C TYR A 37 -31.65 -0.75 -13.03
N ARG A 38 -31.07 0.24 -13.71
CA ARG A 38 -31.41 0.46 -15.12
C ARG A 38 -30.60 -0.55 -15.92
N LEU A 39 -31.29 -1.60 -16.37
CA LEU A 39 -30.75 -2.61 -17.28
C LEU A 39 -30.24 -1.93 -18.55
N VAL A 40 -28.92 -1.74 -18.67
CA VAL A 40 -28.27 -1.53 -19.97
C VAL A 40 -28.01 -2.94 -20.51
N PRO A 41 -28.78 -3.47 -21.48
CA PRO A 41 -28.78 -4.91 -21.76
C PRO A 41 -27.53 -5.43 -22.51
N LYS A 42 -26.40 -4.71 -22.48
CA LYS A 42 -25.23 -5.02 -23.32
C LYS A 42 -23.86 -4.83 -22.67
N CYS A 43 -23.74 -4.32 -21.44
CA CYS A 43 -22.42 -4.27 -20.79
C CYS A 43 -22.16 -5.62 -20.10
N ARG A 44 -21.26 -6.42 -20.69
CA ARG A 44 -20.82 -7.69 -20.11
C ARG A 44 -19.49 -7.43 -19.42
N LEU A 45 -19.46 -7.49 -18.09
CA LEU A 45 -18.22 -7.41 -17.32
C LEU A 45 -17.35 -8.61 -17.67
N ASN A 46 -16.27 -8.35 -18.39
CA ASN A 46 -15.29 -9.36 -18.74
C ASN A 46 -14.12 -9.28 -17.77
N PHE A 47 -13.91 -10.37 -17.03
CA PHE A 47 -12.72 -10.54 -16.21
C PHE A 47 -11.66 -11.23 -17.07
N LYS A 48 -10.59 -10.52 -17.43
CA LYS A 48 -9.40 -11.15 -18.01
C LYS A 48 -8.46 -11.51 -16.87
N ALA A 49 -8.31 -12.80 -16.61
CA ALA A 49 -7.25 -13.29 -15.75
C ALA A 49 -5.92 -13.16 -16.51
N THR A 50 -5.10 -12.19 -16.13
CA THR A 50 -3.74 -12.09 -16.65
C THR A 50 -2.87 -13.06 -15.86
N ALA A 51 -2.28 -14.04 -16.54
CA ALA A 51 -1.26 -14.90 -15.94
C ALA A 51 -0.03 -14.03 -15.60
N GLN A 52 0.16 -13.69 -14.33
CA GLN A 52 1.42 -13.13 -13.86
C GLN A 52 2.43 -14.28 -13.72
N LYS A 53 3.65 -14.10 -14.24
CA LYS A 53 4.77 -15.01 -13.94
C LYS A 53 4.88 -15.17 -12.41
N PRO A 54 5.31 -16.34 -11.88
CA PRO A 54 5.53 -16.50 -10.46
C PRO A 54 6.42 -15.37 -9.96
N VAL A 55 5.86 -14.49 -9.13
CA VAL A 55 6.63 -13.41 -8.52
C VAL A 55 7.57 -14.07 -7.54
N GLU A 56 8.87 -13.98 -7.79
CA GLU A 56 9.89 -14.35 -6.82
C GLU A 56 9.70 -13.43 -5.61
N TYR A 57 9.23 -13.98 -4.48
CA TYR A 57 9.01 -13.23 -3.25
C TYR A 57 10.36 -12.93 -2.58
N LYS A 58 11.19 -12.12 -3.25
CA LYS A 58 12.58 -11.82 -2.88
C LYS A 58 12.71 -11.36 -1.43
N TYR A 59 11.74 -10.60 -0.92
CA TYR A 59 11.85 -9.93 0.37
C TYR A 59 11.20 -10.68 1.54
N GLY A 60 10.12 -11.45 1.28
CA GLY A 60 9.33 -12.11 2.32
C GLY A 60 8.86 -11.15 3.41
N SER A 61 8.36 -9.97 3.03
CA SER A 61 8.02 -8.89 3.94
C SER A 61 6.98 -9.32 5.00
N ARG A 62 7.19 -8.92 6.26
CA ARG A 62 6.38 -9.37 7.42
C ARG A 62 5.60 -8.28 8.13
N SER A 63 6.11 -7.05 8.13
CA SER A 63 5.53 -5.93 8.87
C SER A 63 5.73 -4.64 8.10
N VAL A 64 4.80 -3.70 8.29
CA VAL A 64 4.84 -2.35 7.74
C VAL A 64 4.43 -1.36 8.82
N ALA A 65 5.02 -0.17 8.80
CA ALA A 65 4.58 0.97 9.59
C ALA A 65 4.61 2.24 8.73
N ILE A 66 3.78 3.22 9.11
CA ILE A 66 3.62 4.50 8.42
C ILE A 66 3.96 5.61 9.42
N GLY A 67 4.64 6.64 8.95
CA GLY A 67 5.05 7.80 9.74
C GLY A 67 5.71 8.83 8.83
N ASP A 68 5.93 10.04 9.33
CA ASP A 68 6.77 11.04 8.68
C ASP A 68 8.20 10.85 9.19
N PHE A 69 9.07 10.22 8.40
CA PHE A 69 10.42 9.82 8.81
C PHE A 69 11.48 10.86 8.44
N ASP A 70 11.18 11.77 7.50
CA ASP A 70 12.08 12.85 7.08
C ASP A 70 11.61 14.27 7.48
N ASN A 71 10.48 14.36 8.19
CA ASN A 71 9.88 15.58 8.75
C ASN A 71 9.45 16.58 7.67
N ASP A 72 8.93 16.07 6.55
CA ASP A 72 8.43 16.86 5.43
C ASP A 72 6.88 17.00 5.40
N THR A 73 6.20 16.45 6.41
CA THR A 73 4.73 16.37 6.57
C THR A 73 4.01 15.44 5.59
N VAL A 74 4.75 14.66 4.79
CA VAL A 74 4.23 13.60 3.94
C VAL A 74 4.37 12.26 4.67
N LEU A 75 3.41 11.36 4.47
CA LEU A 75 3.50 10.03 5.05
C LEU A 75 4.45 9.15 4.25
N ASP A 76 5.40 8.56 4.96
CA ASP A 76 6.36 7.57 4.49
C ASP A 76 5.98 6.16 4.94
N MET A 77 6.77 5.18 4.52
CA MET A 77 6.55 3.78 4.84
C MET A 77 7.85 3.06 5.16
N VAL A 78 7.85 2.25 6.21
CA VAL A 78 8.94 1.30 6.51
C VAL A 78 8.42 -0.13 6.45
N VAL A 79 9.18 -1.01 5.80
CA VAL A 79 8.82 -2.44 5.62
C VAL A 79 9.94 -3.33 6.15
N ALA A 80 9.59 -4.33 6.97
CA ALA A 80 10.49 -5.37 7.44
C ALA A 80 10.59 -6.53 6.44
N ASN A 81 11.78 -6.78 5.91
CA ASN A 81 12.03 -7.82 4.91
C ASN A 81 12.81 -9.00 5.51
N HIS A 82 12.07 -10.03 5.88
CA HIS A 82 12.59 -11.20 6.57
C HIS A 82 13.67 -11.95 5.79
N ILE A 83 13.47 -12.17 4.48
CA ILE A 83 14.35 -13.07 3.71
C ILE A 83 15.72 -12.44 3.46
N VAL A 84 15.73 -11.14 3.15
CA VAL A 84 16.96 -10.39 2.83
C VAL A 84 17.57 -9.67 4.04
N ASN A 85 17.01 -9.87 5.24
CA ASN A 85 17.53 -9.34 6.51
C ASN A 85 17.71 -7.81 6.55
N ASN A 86 16.75 -7.08 6.02
CA ASN A 86 16.78 -5.61 6.05
C ASN A 86 15.40 -5.00 6.35
N ILE A 87 15.40 -3.71 6.62
CA ILE A 87 14.21 -2.87 6.45
C ILE A 87 14.36 -2.01 5.19
N ALA A 88 13.24 -1.66 4.58
CA ALA A 88 13.16 -0.74 3.47
C ALA A 88 12.35 0.49 3.90
N VAL A 89 12.91 1.68 3.77
CA VAL A 89 12.24 2.96 4.05
C VAL A 89 11.93 3.63 2.71
N TYR A 90 10.64 3.89 2.49
CA TYR A 90 10.08 4.50 1.30
C TYR A 90 9.57 5.89 1.67
N LEU A 91 10.15 6.92 1.06
CA LEU A 91 9.67 8.29 1.26
C LEU A 91 8.47 8.58 0.36
N GLY A 92 7.46 9.26 0.90
CA GLY A 92 6.25 9.62 0.17
C GLY A 92 6.46 10.78 -0.81
N ASN A 93 5.60 10.85 -1.81
CA ASN A 93 5.51 12.02 -2.71
C ASN A 93 4.24 12.86 -2.48
N GLY A 94 3.37 12.48 -1.53
CA GLY A 94 2.13 13.20 -1.19
C GLY A 94 0.93 12.87 -2.08
N ASP A 95 1.12 12.12 -3.16
CA ASP A 95 0.07 11.68 -4.08
C ASP A 95 -0.30 10.18 -3.91
N GLY A 96 0.21 9.56 -2.84
CA GLY A 96 0.08 8.12 -2.58
C GLY A 96 1.12 7.25 -3.29
N SER A 97 2.05 7.86 -4.04
CA SER A 97 3.24 7.18 -4.56
C SER A 97 4.44 7.33 -3.61
N PHE A 98 5.43 6.46 -3.80
CA PHE A 98 6.65 6.40 -3.01
C PHE A 98 7.88 6.45 -3.91
N ARG A 99 8.97 7.03 -3.40
CA ARG A 99 10.29 7.00 -4.03
C ARG A 99 10.92 5.61 -3.91
N ASP A 100 12.04 5.41 -4.61
CA ASP A 100 12.84 4.20 -4.42
C ASP A 100 13.28 4.06 -2.95
N PRO A 101 13.23 2.85 -2.38
CA PRO A 101 13.50 2.67 -0.97
C PRO A 101 14.98 2.79 -0.64
N THR A 102 15.26 3.35 0.52
CA THR A 102 16.56 3.18 1.18
C THR A 102 16.52 1.92 2.04
N MET A 103 17.52 1.04 1.87
CA MET A 103 17.57 -0.25 2.54
C MET A 103 18.57 -0.22 3.70
N TYR A 104 18.14 -0.63 4.89
CA TYR A 104 19.00 -0.71 6.07
C TYR A 104 19.14 -2.15 6.53
N SER A 105 20.37 -2.66 6.56
CA SER A 105 20.66 -3.99 7.07
C SER A 105 20.27 -4.08 8.54
N THR A 106 19.60 -5.18 8.90
CA THR A 106 19.29 -5.51 10.30
C THR A 106 20.27 -6.53 10.88
N GLY A 107 21.34 -6.84 10.14
CA GLY A 107 22.35 -7.84 10.48
C GLY A 107 22.16 -9.17 9.75
N SER A 108 23.22 -9.94 9.58
CA SER A 108 23.15 -11.27 8.97
C SER A 108 22.28 -12.20 9.80
N TYR A 109 21.36 -12.93 9.15
CA TYR A 109 20.46 -13.88 9.81
C TYR A 109 19.54 -13.24 10.87
N SER A 110 19.28 -11.93 10.80
CA SER A 110 18.42 -11.23 11.75
C SER A 110 16.94 -11.57 11.59
N SER A 111 16.49 -11.88 10.36
CA SER A 111 15.10 -12.27 10.08
C SER A 111 14.08 -11.31 10.70
N PRO A 112 14.08 -10.01 10.31
CA PRO A 112 13.23 -8.99 10.91
C PRO A 112 11.75 -9.38 10.81
N TYR A 113 11.05 -9.27 11.93
CA TYR A 113 9.69 -9.76 12.09
C TYR A 113 8.68 -8.62 12.19
N MET A 114 8.98 -7.64 13.04
CA MET A 114 8.08 -6.54 13.36
C MET A 114 8.85 -5.22 13.35
N VAL A 115 8.18 -4.17 12.88
CA VAL A 115 8.62 -2.78 13.02
C VAL A 115 7.62 -2.04 13.89
N ILE A 116 8.12 -1.20 14.79
CA ILE A 116 7.33 -0.22 15.52
C ILE A 116 7.95 1.15 15.36
N VAL A 117 7.12 2.18 15.42
CA VAL A 117 7.50 3.56 15.18
C VAL A 117 6.93 4.43 16.28
N ALA A 118 7.78 5.24 16.90
CA ALA A 118 7.43 6.27 17.87
C ALA A 118 8.64 7.17 18.08
N ASP A 119 8.45 8.35 18.67
CA ASP A 119 9.57 9.08 19.26
C ASP A 119 9.97 8.41 20.59
N PHE A 120 11.01 7.59 20.57
CA PHE A 120 11.46 6.84 21.75
C PHE A 120 12.47 7.61 22.58
N ASN A 121 13.08 8.65 22.01
CA ASN A 121 14.15 9.41 22.63
C ASN A 121 13.77 10.86 23.00
N ASN A 122 12.54 11.27 22.71
CA ASN A 122 11.94 12.59 22.94
C ASN A 122 12.65 13.73 22.20
N ASP A 123 13.12 13.50 20.97
CA ASP A 123 13.71 14.54 20.11
C ASP A 123 12.73 15.12 19.07
N ASN A 124 11.45 14.77 19.18
CA ASN A 124 10.38 15.10 18.24
C ASN A 124 10.59 14.54 16.83
N ARG A 125 11.37 13.47 16.67
CA ARG A 125 11.48 12.72 15.41
C ARG A 125 11.06 11.27 15.63
N LEU A 126 10.44 10.68 14.61
CA LEU A 126 10.03 9.29 14.69
C LEU A 126 11.26 8.39 14.61
N ASP A 127 11.44 7.57 15.64
CA ASP A 127 12.39 6.48 15.66
C ASP A 127 11.75 5.19 15.11
N ILE A 128 12.59 4.31 14.56
CA ILE A 128 12.18 2.98 14.09
C ILE A 128 12.87 1.92 14.95
N ALA A 129 12.08 1.07 15.61
CA ALA A 129 12.58 -0.11 16.30
C ALA A 129 12.17 -1.39 15.57
N VAL A 130 13.11 -2.31 15.42
CA VAL A 130 12.92 -3.56 14.67
C VAL A 130 13.08 -4.76 15.62
N ALA A 131 12.06 -5.59 15.72
CA ALA A 131 12.15 -6.86 16.40
C ALA A 131 12.60 -7.95 15.42
N ASN A 132 13.76 -8.53 15.69
CA ASN A 132 14.38 -9.59 14.91
C ASN A 132 14.00 -10.96 15.49
N PHE A 133 13.63 -11.91 14.62
CA PHE A 133 13.37 -13.29 15.06
C PHE A 133 14.66 -14.12 15.16
N GLY A 134 15.63 -13.85 14.28
CA GLY A 134 16.90 -14.56 14.24
C GLY A 134 17.90 -14.05 15.28
N THR A 135 18.67 -14.97 15.88
CA THR A 135 19.32 -14.74 17.19
C THR A 135 20.85 -14.81 17.21
N LYS A 136 21.56 -14.71 16.08
CA LYS A 136 23.01 -14.91 16.13
C LYS A 136 23.82 -13.64 16.40
N LYS A 137 24.37 -13.60 17.63
CA LYS A 137 25.64 -12.99 18.03
C LYS A 137 26.79 -13.45 17.15
#